data_AF-A0A914YGX3-F1
#
_entry.id   AF-A0A914YGX3-F1
#
_cell.length_a   1.000
_cell.length_b   1.000
_cell.length_c   1.000
_cell.angle_alpha   90.00
_cell.angle_beta   90.00
_cell.angle_gamma   90.00
#
_symmetry.space_group_name_H-M   'P 1'
#
loop_
_entity.id
_entity.type
_entity.pdbx_description
1 polymer ?
#
loop_
_entity_poly.entity_id
_entity_poly.type
_entity_poly.pdbx_seq_one_letter_code
_entity_poly.pdbx_strand_id
1 'polypeptide(L)'
;MYEEAYNKLVKRKSKEIAELERQLTVKESGALSVEDFNERIVKAREAEKENMAKFNELSKNVTEARRRLEDTKSERKNLFMATLKKMQNEVDYYYKHLYHDSTAQAYLNIVGSEEPYKSKIVFDLIVPGKSRNSIDVLSGGEKAMAILALLFAGKPKNVNCILMDEFDEALDRRNMLLVSRFIDTMSSRGIQFIFISHRLELYAYANRLIGSSIHCKNACNYGSIIFTVDVRDYLGEIGKKQHYDPDDEIEVEKKQRSKEEFSKAVEIKNDEIPTDQGINAEVENLMEMYGTQNVKEFLDGMDEEDAFQKCFNNSDVQDLKELFARMTFGNF
;
A
#
# COMPACT_ATOMS: atom_id res chain seq x y z
N MET A 1 -25.87 -39.31 -10.37
CA MET A 1 -26.78 -38.42 -11.15
C MET A 1 -26.77 -38.66 -12.66
N TYR A 2 -25.79 -38.24 -13.47
CA TYR A 2 -25.86 -38.40 -14.95
C TYR A 2 -25.79 -39.86 -15.41
N GLU A 3 -24.93 -40.64 -14.78
CA GLU A 3 -24.74 -42.07 -15.06
C GLU A 3 -25.98 -42.90 -14.64
N GLU A 4 -26.63 -42.53 -13.54
CA GLU A 4 -27.93 -43.09 -13.14
C GLU A 4 -29.07 -42.73 -14.09
N ALA A 5 -29.12 -41.48 -14.56
CA ALA A 5 -30.13 -41.04 -15.52
C ALA A 5 -29.96 -41.77 -16.87
N TYR A 6 -28.72 -41.96 -17.30
CA TYR A 6 -28.38 -42.75 -18.49
C TYR A 6 -28.73 -44.22 -18.32
N ASN A 7 -28.33 -44.85 -17.21
CA ASN A 7 -28.68 -46.24 -16.92
C ASN A 7 -30.20 -46.45 -16.85
N LYS A 8 -30.96 -45.46 -16.33
CA LYS A 8 -32.43 -45.47 -16.41
C LYS A 8 -32.94 -45.38 -17.85
N LEU A 9 -32.36 -44.53 -18.69
CA LEU A 9 -32.75 -44.36 -20.09
C LEU A 9 -32.46 -45.63 -20.92
N VAL A 10 -31.25 -46.19 -20.77
CA VAL A 10 -30.84 -47.45 -21.40
C VAL A 10 -31.81 -48.55 -20.99
N LYS A 11 -32.02 -48.76 -19.68
CA LYS A 11 -32.94 -49.79 -19.16
C LYS A 11 -34.38 -49.62 -19.66
N ARG A 12 -34.82 -48.39 -19.91
CA ARG A 12 -36.14 -48.09 -20.49
C ARG A 12 -36.18 -48.46 -21.98
N LYS A 13 -35.15 -48.11 -22.76
CA LYS A 13 -35.02 -48.45 -24.18
C LYS A 13 -34.85 -49.96 -24.40
N SER A 14 -34.08 -50.66 -23.57
CA SER A 14 -33.94 -52.11 -23.64
C SER A 14 -35.28 -52.83 -23.39
N LYS A 15 -36.09 -52.31 -22.46
CA LYS A 15 -37.46 -52.82 -22.24
C LYS A 15 -38.36 -52.58 -23.45
N GLU A 16 -38.26 -51.40 -24.07
CA GLU A 16 -39.02 -51.05 -25.28
C GLU A 16 -38.67 -51.98 -26.46
N ILE A 17 -37.38 -52.31 -26.62
CA ILE A 17 -36.89 -53.28 -27.62
C ILE A 17 -37.41 -54.69 -27.31
N ALA A 18 -37.31 -55.15 -26.07
CA ALA A 18 -37.79 -56.47 -25.67
C ALA A 18 -39.31 -56.64 -25.84
N GLU A 19 -40.08 -55.57 -25.63
CA GLU A 19 -41.53 -55.54 -25.86
C GLU A 19 -41.85 -55.64 -27.36
N LEU A 20 -41.11 -54.92 -28.21
CA LEU A 20 -41.24 -54.99 -29.67
C LEU A 20 -40.85 -56.38 -30.21
N GLU A 21 -39.78 -56.98 -29.69
CA GLU A 21 -39.34 -58.35 -30.03
C GLU A 21 -40.39 -59.40 -29.63
N ARG A 22 -41.08 -59.21 -28.50
CA ARG A 22 -42.24 -60.05 -28.10
C ARG A 22 -43.45 -59.87 -29.01
N GLN A 23 -43.76 -58.63 -29.40
CA GLN A 23 -44.88 -58.37 -30.30
C GLN A 23 -44.65 -58.97 -31.69
N LEU A 24 -43.40 -59.08 -32.15
CA LEU A 24 -43.02 -59.83 -33.35
C LEU A 24 -43.35 -61.30 -33.25
N THR A 25 -42.94 -61.96 -32.15
CA THR A 25 -43.17 -63.40 -31.95
C THR A 25 -44.66 -63.74 -31.87
N VAL A 26 -45.49 -62.78 -31.43
CA VAL A 26 -46.95 -62.93 -31.35
C VAL A 26 -47.64 -62.58 -32.68
N LYS A 27 -47.07 -61.70 -33.52
CA LYS A 27 -47.67 -61.20 -34.79
C LYS A 27 -47.27 -61.95 -36.06
N GLU A 28 -46.50 -63.04 -35.97
CA GLU A 28 -46.28 -63.99 -37.10
C GLU A 28 -47.59 -64.56 -37.71
N SER A 29 -48.76 -64.23 -37.15
CA SER A 29 -50.09 -64.66 -37.58
C SER A 29 -50.99 -63.58 -38.22
N GLY A 30 -50.55 -62.34 -38.49
CA GLY A 30 -51.45 -61.39 -39.19
C GLY A 30 -50.92 -60.01 -39.62
N ALA A 31 -50.87 -59.82 -40.95
CA ALA A 31 -51.11 -58.59 -41.73
C ALA A 31 -50.43 -57.25 -41.34
N LEU A 32 -49.12 -57.29 -41.09
CA LEU A 32 -48.14 -56.24 -41.40
C LEU A 32 -46.89 -56.96 -41.92
N SER A 33 -46.25 -56.49 -42.99
CA SER A 33 -45.09 -57.20 -43.56
C SER A 33 -44.01 -57.37 -42.48
N VAL A 34 -43.55 -58.60 -42.28
CA VAL A 34 -42.44 -58.96 -41.38
C VAL A 34 -41.18 -58.12 -41.73
N GLU A 35 -41.06 -57.68 -42.98
CA GLU A 35 -39.96 -56.83 -43.46
C GLU A 35 -39.98 -55.43 -42.84
N ASP A 36 -41.14 -54.78 -42.74
CA ASP A 36 -41.27 -53.42 -42.15
C ASP A 36 -40.86 -53.42 -40.67
N PHE A 37 -41.13 -54.50 -39.95
CA PHE A 37 -40.77 -54.63 -38.55
C PHE A 37 -39.30 -54.95 -38.36
N ASN A 38 -38.73 -55.84 -39.18
CA ASN A 38 -37.29 -56.11 -39.21
C ASN A 38 -36.50 -54.84 -39.53
N GLU A 39 -36.95 -54.02 -40.49
CA GLU A 39 -36.31 -52.74 -40.81
C GLU A 39 -36.33 -51.77 -39.62
N ARG A 40 -37.43 -51.71 -38.85
CA ARG A 40 -37.52 -50.91 -37.63
C ARG A 40 -36.57 -51.39 -36.53
N ILE A 41 -36.38 -52.70 -36.37
CA ILE A 41 -35.41 -53.24 -35.40
C ILE A 41 -33.98 -52.90 -35.81
N VAL A 42 -33.64 -53.06 -37.09
CA VAL A 42 -32.30 -52.72 -37.60
C VAL A 42 -32.02 -51.23 -37.36
N LYS A 43 -32.94 -50.33 -37.73
CA LYS A 43 -32.81 -48.89 -37.46
C LYS A 43 -32.70 -48.57 -35.97
N ALA A 44 -33.46 -49.26 -35.12
CA ALA A 44 -33.39 -49.07 -33.67
C ALA A 44 -32.03 -49.50 -33.09
N ARG A 45 -31.48 -50.63 -33.56
CA ARG A 45 -30.14 -51.12 -33.14
C ARG A 45 -29.02 -50.22 -33.64
N GLU A 46 -29.11 -49.72 -34.86
CA GLU A 46 -28.15 -48.75 -35.40
C GLU A 46 -28.17 -47.44 -34.61
N ALA A 47 -29.36 -46.91 -34.31
CA ALA A 47 -29.53 -45.73 -33.48
C ALA A 47 -29.01 -45.95 -32.04
N GLU A 48 -29.23 -47.13 -31.45
CA GLU A 48 -28.67 -47.48 -30.15
C GLU A 48 -27.14 -47.49 -30.17
N LYS A 49 -26.54 -48.11 -31.19
CA LYS A 49 -25.08 -48.16 -31.38
C LYS A 49 -24.48 -46.76 -31.55
N GLU A 50 -25.13 -45.90 -32.35
CA GLU A 50 -24.70 -44.52 -32.55
C GLU A 50 -24.80 -43.70 -31.26
N ASN A 51 -25.90 -43.84 -30.52
CA ASN A 51 -26.09 -43.17 -29.22
C ASN A 51 -25.08 -43.64 -28.17
N MET A 52 -24.74 -44.93 -28.15
CA MET A 52 -23.71 -45.50 -27.28
C MET A 52 -22.32 -44.91 -27.63
N ALA A 53 -22.00 -44.79 -28.92
CA ALA A 53 -20.74 -44.18 -29.36
C ALA A 53 -20.64 -42.71 -28.92
N LYS A 54 -21.70 -41.91 -29.15
CA LYS A 54 -21.78 -40.50 -28.71
C LYS A 54 -21.66 -40.37 -27.19
N PHE A 55 -22.31 -41.26 -26.43
CA PHE A 55 -22.23 -41.26 -24.97
C PHE A 55 -20.81 -41.56 -24.47
N ASN A 56 -20.14 -42.55 -25.07
CA ASN A 56 -18.76 -42.89 -24.73
C ASN A 56 -17.80 -41.74 -25.01
N GLU A 57 -18.00 -41.04 -26.13
CA GLU A 57 -17.23 -39.84 -26.48
C GLU A 57 -17.47 -38.69 -25.49
N LEU A 58 -18.74 -38.37 -25.21
CA LEU A 58 -19.09 -37.35 -24.22
C LEU A 58 -18.55 -37.68 -22.83
N SER A 59 -18.60 -38.94 -22.41
CA SER A 59 -18.06 -39.40 -21.14
C SER A 59 -16.54 -39.19 -21.08
N LYS A 60 -15.81 -39.54 -22.16
CA LYS A 60 -14.37 -39.24 -22.26
C LYS A 60 -14.08 -37.74 -22.15
N ASN A 61 -14.84 -36.92 -22.87
CA ASN A 61 -14.68 -35.46 -22.85
C ASN A 61 -14.93 -34.88 -21.46
N VAL A 62 -15.95 -35.36 -20.74
CA VAL A 62 -16.23 -34.95 -19.35
C VAL A 62 -15.10 -35.36 -18.42
N THR A 63 -14.58 -36.57 -18.54
CA THR A 63 -13.45 -37.04 -17.73
C THR A 63 -12.20 -36.21 -17.99
N GLU A 64 -11.89 -35.90 -19.26
CA GLU A 64 -10.75 -35.06 -19.62
C GLU A 64 -10.91 -33.63 -19.11
N ALA A 65 -12.09 -33.03 -19.28
CA ALA A 65 -12.39 -31.69 -18.77
C ALA A 65 -12.27 -31.62 -17.24
N ARG A 66 -12.73 -32.64 -16.52
CA ARG A 66 -12.54 -32.76 -15.06
C ARG A 66 -11.07 -32.84 -14.67
N ARG A 67 -10.28 -33.62 -15.40
CA ARG A 67 -8.82 -33.70 -15.15
C ARG A 67 -8.16 -32.34 -15.32
N ARG A 68 -8.42 -31.67 -16.45
CA ARG A 68 -7.87 -30.32 -16.73
C ARG A 68 -8.28 -29.29 -15.66
N LEU A 69 -9.52 -29.36 -15.19
CA LEU A 69 -10.02 -28.51 -14.10
C LEU A 69 -9.20 -28.75 -12.81
N GLU A 70 -8.98 -30.01 -12.44
CA GLU A 70 -8.25 -30.36 -11.22
C GLU A 70 -6.77 -29.96 -11.30
N ASP A 71 -6.14 -30.18 -12.46
CA ASP A 71 -4.78 -29.73 -12.73
C ASP A 71 -4.67 -28.20 -12.55
N THR A 72 -5.61 -27.45 -13.13
CA THR A 72 -5.67 -25.98 -13.02
C THR A 72 -5.89 -25.52 -11.58
N LYS A 73 -6.77 -26.20 -10.82
CA LYS A 73 -7.01 -25.89 -9.40
C LYS A 73 -5.76 -26.10 -8.57
N SER A 74 -5.05 -27.21 -8.80
CA SER A 74 -3.80 -27.54 -8.13
C SER A 74 -2.73 -26.49 -8.42
N GLU A 75 -2.54 -26.13 -9.69
CA GLU A 75 -1.59 -25.08 -10.10
C GLU A 75 -1.92 -23.73 -9.45
N ARG A 76 -3.19 -23.30 -9.52
CA ARG A 76 -3.65 -22.06 -8.88
C ARG A 76 -3.42 -22.07 -7.37
N LYS A 77 -3.70 -23.20 -6.70
CA LYS A 77 -3.46 -23.37 -5.26
C LYS A 77 -1.99 -23.22 -4.92
N ASN A 78 -1.12 -23.89 -5.67
CA ASN A 78 0.33 -23.84 -5.45
C ASN A 78 0.89 -22.43 -5.64
N LEU A 79 0.50 -21.75 -6.72
CA LEU A 79 0.94 -20.38 -7.00
C LEU A 79 0.45 -19.40 -5.94
N PHE A 80 -0.81 -19.52 -5.52
CA PHE A 80 -1.39 -18.68 -4.47
C PHE A 80 -0.65 -18.86 -3.14
N MET A 81 -0.45 -20.10 -2.69
CA MET A 81 0.24 -20.40 -1.44
C MET A 81 1.71 -19.95 -1.46
N ALA A 82 2.41 -20.15 -2.58
CA ALA A 82 3.77 -19.69 -2.74
C ALA A 82 3.88 -18.16 -2.67
N THR A 83 2.93 -17.45 -3.28
CA THR A 83 2.88 -15.98 -3.25
C THR A 83 2.52 -15.46 -1.86
N LEU A 84 1.52 -16.06 -1.20
CA LEU A 84 1.14 -15.70 0.16
C LEU A 84 2.29 -15.91 1.15
N LYS A 85 3.04 -17.01 1.03
CA LYS A 85 4.22 -17.26 1.87
C LYS A 85 5.30 -16.20 1.68
N LYS A 86 5.55 -15.76 0.43
CA LYS A 86 6.48 -14.66 0.16
C LYS A 86 6.00 -13.37 0.81
N MET A 87 4.72 -13.02 0.59
CA MET A 87 4.12 -11.82 1.17
C MET A 87 4.15 -11.85 2.71
N GLN A 88 3.84 -12.99 3.33
CA GLN A 88 3.94 -13.20 4.78
C GLN A 88 5.31 -12.82 5.33
N ASN A 89 6.38 -13.32 4.69
CA ASN A 89 7.75 -13.06 5.13
C ASN A 89 8.12 -11.58 4.97
N GLU A 90 7.72 -10.94 3.86
CA GLU A 90 7.99 -9.52 3.61
C GLU A 90 7.22 -8.64 4.61
N VAL A 91 5.94 -8.94 4.87
CA VAL A 91 5.13 -8.17 5.82
C VAL A 91 5.73 -8.25 7.23
N ASP A 92 6.11 -9.45 7.68
CA ASP A 92 6.75 -9.63 8.99
C ASP A 92 8.10 -8.90 9.06
N TYR A 93 8.89 -8.95 7.99
CA TYR A 93 10.14 -8.21 7.87
C TYR A 93 9.92 -6.69 8.03
N TYR A 94 9.07 -6.08 7.22
CA TYR A 94 8.83 -4.63 7.27
C TYR A 94 8.18 -4.21 8.59
N TYR A 95 7.28 -5.03 9.15
CA TYR A 95 6.62 -4.72 10.42
C TYR A 95 7.62 -4.66 11.58
N LYS A 96 8.56 -5.61 11.66
CA LYS A 96 9.67 -5.58 12.63
C LYS A 96 10.57 -4.36 12.46
N HIS A 97 10.88 -4.00 11.22
CA HIS A 97 11.72 -2.83 10.93
C HIS A 97 11.02 -1.51 11.25
N LEU A 98 9.71 -1.43 11.04
CA LEU A 98 8.91 -0.26 11.41
C LEU A 98 8.91 -0.03 12.91
N TYR A 99 8.73 -1.09 13.71
CA TYR A 99 8.77 -0.97 15.19
C TYR A 99 10.19 -0.90 15.76
N HIS A 100 11.21 -1.23 14.96
CA HIS A 100 12.59 -1.44 15.43
C HIS A 100 12.62 -2.42 16.63
N ASP A 101 11.77 -3.44 16.58
CA ASP A 101 11.56 -4.38 17.68
C ASP A 101 11.35 -5.79 17.11
N SER A 102 12.20 -6.73 17.55
CA SER A 102 12.14 -8.13 17.11
C SER A 102 10.92 -8.89 17.64
N THR A 103 10.28 -8.39 18.70
CA THR A 103 9.06 -8.95 19.29
C THR A 103 7.81 -8.58 18.50
N ALA A 104 7.87 -7.54 17.66
CA ALA A 104 6.80 -7.21 16.73
C ALA A 104 6.65 -8.34 15.70
N GLN A 105 5.43 -8.80 15.44
CA GLN A 105 5.19 -9.88 14.49
C GLN A 105 3.92 -9.63 13.69
N ALA A 106 3.93 -10.04 12.43
CA ALA A 106 2.80 -9.85 11.52
C ALA A 106 2.46 -11.17 10.82
N TYR A 107 1.18 -11.54 10.77
CA TYR A 107 0.71 -12.83 10.29
C TYR A 107 -0.48 -12.70 9.33
N LEU A 108 -0.37 -13.30 8.16
CA LEU A 108 -1.39 -13.46 7.13
C LEU A 108 -1.89 -14.90 7.16
N ASN A 109 -3.07 -15.11 7.73
CA ASN A 109 -3.67 -16.44 7.89
C ASN A 109 -4.84 -16.61 6.95
N ILE A 110 -5.04 -17.83 6.43
CA ILE A 110 -6.18 -18.17 5.59
C ILE A 110 -7.27 -18.78 6.46
N VAL A 111 -8.51 -18.30 6.32
CA VAL A 111 -9.68 -18.90 6.96
C VAL A 111 -10.44 -19.75 5.92
N GLY A 112 -10.27 -21.08 6.00
CA GLY A 112 -10.81 -22.10 5.08
C GLY A 112 -9.72 -23.04 4.53
N SER A 113 -10.07 -24.21 3.97
CA SER A 113 -9.07 -25.28 3.70
C SER A 113 -8.99 -25.84 2.28
N GLU A 114 -10.08 -25.97 1.52
CA GLU A 114 -9.99 -26.63 0.20
C GLU A 114 -9.35 -25.74 -0.87
N GLU A 115 -9.91 -24.55 -1.07
CA GLU A 115 -9.53 -23.59 -2.11
C GLU A 115 -9.08 -22.26 -1.50
N PRO A 116 -7.80 -22.11 -1.11
CA PRO A 116 -7.32 -20.97 -0.32
C PRO A 116 -7.48 -19.62 -1.04
N TYR A 117 -7.47 -19.62 -2.37
CA TYR A 117 -7.71 -18.45 -3.21
C TYR A 117 -9.18 -17.98 -3.24
N LYS A 118 -10.10 -18.70 -2.59
CA LYS A 118 -11.49 -18.27 -2.33
C LYS A 118 -11.72 -17.84 -0.89
N SER A 119 -10.75 -18.10 -0.01
CA SER A 119 -10.86 -17.87 1.42
C SER A 119 -10.53 -16.43 1.79
N LYS A 120 -11.03 -16.00 2.96
CA LYS A 120 -10.62 -14.72 3.57
C LYS A 120 -9.20 -14.84 4.10
N ILE A 121 -8.37 -13.83 3.82
CA ILE A 121 -7.08 -13.64 4.48
C ILE A 121 -7.32 -12.75 5.70
N VAL A 122 -6.88 -13.22 6.87
CA VAL A 122 -6.95 -12.50 8.15
C VAL A 122 -5.56 -12.01 8.49
N PHE A 123 -5.49 -10.74 8.89
CA PHE A 123 -4.25 -10.08 9.26
C PHE A 123 -4.18 -9.94 10.78
N ASP A 124 -3.37 -10.80 11.41
CA ASP A 124 -3.13 -10.78 12.85
C ASP A 124 -1.75 -10.21 13.13
N LEU A 125 -1.64 -9.41 14.18
CA LEU A 125 -0.41 -8.71 14.53
C LEU A 125 -0.11 -8.86 16.03
N ILE A 126 1.17 -8.81 16.35
CA ILE A 126 1.69 -8.66 17.71
C ILE A 126 2.41 -7.33 17.77
N VAL A 127 1.79 -6.34 18.41
CA VAL A 127 2.42 -5.06 18.71
C VAL A 127 3.36 -5.27 19.90
N PRO A 128 4.56 -4.64 19.94
CA PRO A 128 5.46 -4.72 21.09
C PRO A 128 4.75 -4.47 22.43
N GLY A 129 4.92 -5.41 23.37
CA GLY A 129 4.29 -5.34 24.70
C GLY A 129 2.79 -5.68 24.74
N LYS A 130 2.17 -6.09 23.62
CA LYS A 130 0.75 -6.51 23.56
C LYS A 130 0.60 -7.95 23.10
N SER A 131 -0.56 -8.54 23.38
CA SER A 131 -0.94 -9.85 22.87
C SER A 131 -1.24 -9.81 21.37
N ARG A 132 -1.35 -11.00 20.76
CA ARG A 132 -1.77 -11.16 19.37
C ARG A 132 -3.21 -10.72 19.18
N ASN A 133 -3.45 -9.80 18.24
CA ASN A 133 -4.76 -9.25 17.94
C ASN A 133 -5.02 -9.21 16.44
N SER A 134 -6.28 -9.34 16.03
CA SER A 134 -6.69 -9.01 14.66
C SER A 134 -6.51 -7.52 14.41
N ILE A 135 -6.19 -7.14 13.16
CA ILE A 135 -6.09 -5.74 12.74
C ILE A 135 -7.31 -4.91 13.15
N ASP A 136 -8.51 -5.50 13.17
CA ASP A 136 -9.77 -4.81 13.50
C ASP A 136 -9.77 -4.21 14.91
N VAL A 137 -9.07 -4.86 15.86
CA VAL A 137 -9.02 -4.50 17.29
C VAL A 137 -7.95 -3.46 17.61
N LEU A 138 -7.01 -3.23 16.69
CA LEU A 138 -5.90 -2.30 16.89
C LEU A 138 -6.37 -0.83 16.94
N SER A 139 -5.59 0.01 17.62
CA SER A 139 -5.77 1.47 17.60
C SER A 139 -5.48 2.04 16.21
N GLY A 140 -5.92 3.29 15.95
CA GLY A 140 -5.71 3.94 14.65
C GLY A 140 -4.24 3.99 14.21
N GLY A 141 -3.34 4.36 15.12
CA GLY A 141 -1.90 4.39 14.84
C GLY A 141 -1.29 3.01 14.60
N GLU A 142 -1.70 2.01 15.37
CA GLU A 142 -1.23 0.62 15.16
C GLU A 142 -1.74 0.04 13.84
N LYS A 143 -2.98 0.36 13.45
CA LYS A 143 -3.53 0.02 12.14
C LYS A 143 -2.73 0.69 11.03
N ALA A 144 -2.40 1.96 11.15
CA ALA A 144 -1.58 2.67 10.18
C ALA A 144 -0.19 2.02 10.03
N MET A 145 0.48 1.68 11.14
CA MET A 145 1.76 0.94 11.11
C MET A 145 1.65 -0.41 10.40
N ALA A 146 0.59 -1.18 10.67
CA ALA A 146 0.33 -2.46 10.02
C ALA A 146 0.08 -2.32 8.51
N ILE A 147 -0.70 -1.30 8.11
CA ILE A 147 -0.99 -0.99 6.71
C ILE A 147 0.28 -0.55 5.98
N LEU A 148 1.11 0.28 6.60
CA LEU A 148 2.42 0.66 6.04
C LEU A 148 3.29 -0.57 5.78
N ALA A 149 3.42 -1.48 6.76
CA ALA A 149 4.17 -2.72 6.57
C ALA A 149 3.66 -3.54 5.37
N LEU A 150 2.34 -3.64 5.22
CA LEU A 150 1.71 -4.35 4.11
C LEU A 150 1.96 -3.66 2.77
N LEU A 151 1.92 -2.33 2.72
CA LEU A 151 2.23 -1.53 1.53
C LEU A 151 3.67 -1.79 1.06
N PHE A 152 4.65 -1.73 1.98
CA PHE A 152 6.05 -1.98 1.64
C PHE A 152 6.30 -3.43 1.23
N ALA A 153 5.65 -4.39 1.87
CA ALA A 153 5.75 -5.81 1.50
C ALA A 153 5.19 -6.11 0.11
N GLY A 154 4.11 -5.43 -0.29
CA GLY A 154 3.50 -5.55 -1.61
C GLY A 154 4.21 -4.76 -2.70
N LYS A 155 5.15 -3.88 -2.34
CA LYS A 155 5.83 -2.99 -3.28
C LYS A 155 6.65 -3.79 -4.31
N PRO A 156 6.45 -3.57 -5.62
CA PRO A 156 7.32 -4.13 -6.64
C PRO A 156 8.78 -3.69 -6.43
N LYS A 157 9.74 -4.60 -6.67
CA LYS A 157 11.18 -4.32 -6.46
C LYS A 157 11.71 -3.17 -7.30
N ASN A 158 11.10 -2.88 -8.44
CA ASN A 158 11.46 -1.82 -9.36
C ASN A 158 10.85 -0.43 -9.02
N VAL A 159 9.96 -0.35 -8.03
CA VAL A 159 9.41 0.94 -7.58
C VAL A 159 10.40 1.61 -6.64
N ASN A 160 11.07 2.66 -7.10
CA ASN A 160 12.08 3.38 -6.33
C ASN A 160 11.62 4.79 -5.92
N CYS A 161 10.33 5.11 -6.09
CA CYS A 161 9.74 6.37 -5.64
C CYS A 161 8.35 6.10 -5.06
N ILE A 162 8.07 6.68 -3.89
CA ILE A 162 6.81 6.54 -3.15
C ILE A 162 6.30 7.94 -2.80
N LEU A 163 5.05 8.21 -3.16
CA LEU A 163 4.30 9.41 -2.77
C LEU A 163 3.33 9.05 -1.63
N MET A 164 3.38 9.78 -0.53
CA MET A 164 2.52 9.58 0.63
C MET A 164 1.81 10.89 0.97
N ASP A 165 0.49 10.90 0.90
CA ASP A 165 -0.33 12.09 1.19
C ASP A 165 -1.01 11.89 2.55
N GLU A 166 -0.74 12.81 3.49
CA GLU A 166 -1.34 12.88 4.84
C GLU A 166 -1.39 11.54 5.60
N PHE A 167 -0.42 10.65 5.35
CA PHE A 167 -0.38 9.32 5.97
C PHE A 167 -0.18 9.36 7.50
N ASP A 168 0.19 10.54 8.00
CA ASP A 168 0.54 10.85 9.37
C ASP A 168 -0.64 11.17 10.28
N GLU A 169 -1.85 11.39 9.73
CA GLU A 169 -3.02 11.82 10.50
C GLU A 169 -3.39 10.84 11.63
N ALA A 170 -3.28 9.53 11.37
CA ALA A 170 -3.62 8.49 12.32
C ALA A 170 -2.48 8.12 13.29
N LEU A 171 -1.28 8.67 13.10
CA LEU A 171 -0.09 8.30 13.86
C LEU A 171 0.11 9.23 15.07
N ASP A 172 0.33 8.63 16.24
CA ASP A 172 0.77 9.37 17.42
C ASP A 172 2.25 9.78 17.30
N ARG A 173 2.72 10.66 18.19
CA ARG A 173 4.09 11.17 18.14
C ARG A 173 5.14 10.05 18.19
N ARG A 174 4.90 8.99 18.96
CA ARG A 174 5.83 7.84 19.07
C ARG A 174 5.93 7.10 17.75
N ASN A 175 4.80 6.70 17.16
CA ASN A 175 4.79 5.98 15.89
C ASN A 175 5.28 6.87 14.75
N MET A 176 5.06 8.20 14.82
CA MET A 176 5.62 9.14 13.86
C MET A 176 7.14 9.04 13.76
N LEU A 177 7.82 9.00 14.91
CA LEU A 177 9.28 8.89 14.96
C LEU A 177 9.76 7.55 14.40
N LEU A 178 9.03 6.46 14.68
CA LEU A 178 9.33 5.14 14.15
C LEU A 178 9.24 5.12 12.62
N VAL A 179 8.14 5.65 12.06
CA VAL A 179 7.97 5.73 10.60
C VAL A 179 9.01 6.65 9.97
N SER A 180 9.30 7.80 10.60
CA SER A 180 10.30 8.74 10.08
C SER A 180 11.70 8.11 9.98
N ARG A 181 12.11 7.33 10.99
CA ARG A 181 13.37 6.58 10.97
C ARG A 181 13.35 5.49 9.91
N PHE A 182 12.25 4.77 9.81
CA PHE A 182 12.08 3.75 8.77
C PHE A 182 12.23 4.35 7.36
N ILE A 183 11.63 5.52 7.11
CA ILE A 183 11.76 6.26 5.85
C ILE A 183 13.23 6.66 5.58
N ASP A 184 13.95 7.19 6.58
CA ASP A 184 15.39 7.55 6.45
C ASP A 184 16.24 6.33 6.06
N THR A 185 15.99 5.18 6.71
CA THR A 185 16.67 3.91 6.42
C THR A 185 16.35 3.41 5.00
N MET A 186 15.08 3.43 4.59
CA MET A 186 14.68 3.01 3.24
C MET A 186 15.20 3.96 2.16
N SER A 187 15.27 5.26 2.46
CA SER A 187 15.85 6.28 1.59
C SER A 187 17.33 6.02 1.34
N SER A 188 18.07 5.68 2.39
CA SER A 188 19.49 5.30 2.29
C SER A 188 19.72 4.03 1.44
N ARG A 189 18.70 3.18 1.30
CA ARG A 189 18.72 1.98 0.43
C ARG A 189 18.27 2.27 -1.02
N GLY A 190 18.05 3.54 -1.39
CA GLY A 190 17.75 3.96 -2.75
C GLY A 190 16.27 4.14 -3.08
N ILE A 191 15.38 4.19 -2.08
CA ILE A 191 13.95 4.50 -2.29
C ILE A 191 13.70 5.99 -2.06
N GLN A 192 13.26 6.71 -3.08
CA GLN A 192 12.85 8.11 -2.95
C GLN A 192 11.47 8.21 -2.28
N PHE A 193 11.35 9.08 -1.28
CA PHE A 193 10.09 9.40 -0.63
C PHE A 193 9.71 10.85 -0.91
N ILE A 194 8.45 11.06 -1.27
CA ILE A 194 7.79 12.36 -1.32
C ILE A 194 6.60 12.24 -0.39
N PHE A 195 6.56 13.06 0.66
CA PHE A 195 5.43 13.06 1.58
C PHE A 195 4.86 14.47 1.75
N ILE A 196 3.54 14.52 1.84
CA ILE A 196 2.76 15.71 2.17
C ILE A 196 2.20 15.46 3.57
N SER A 197 2.45 16.39 4.47
CA SER A 197 2.14 16.26 5.89
C SER A 197 2.14 17.66 6.51
N HIS A 198 1.44 17.84 7.62
CA HIS A 198 1.52 19.03 8.47
C HIS A 198 2.36 18.81 9.75
N ARG A 199 3.00 17.66 9.89
CA ARG A 199 3.74 17.25 11.09
C ARG A 199 5.22 17.61 10.98
N LEU A 200 5.64 18.53 11.85
CA LEU A 200 7.04 18.99 11.94
C LEU A 200 8.02 17.83 12.20
N GLU A 201 7.60 16.79 12.92
CA GLU A 201 8.46 15.65 13.23
C GLU A 201 8.90 14.89 11.97
N LEU A 202 8.09 14.84 10.92
CA LEU A 202 8.45 14.24 9.63
C LEU A 202 9.43 15.10 8.85
N TYR A 203 9.26 16.43 8.91
CA TYR A 203 10.12 17.37 8.20
C TYR A 203 11.58 17.28 8.64
N ALA A 204 11.80 16.98 9.93
CA ALA A 204 13.15 16.79 10.49
C ALA A 204 13.92 15.62 9.85
N TYR A 205 13.24 14.69 9.18
CA TYR A 205 13.85 13.58 8.45
C TYR A 205 13.88 13.80 6.93
N ALA A 206 13.27 14.88 6.44
CA ALA A 206 13.31 15.25 5.03
C ALA A 206 14.72 15.74 4.63
N ASN A 207 15.12 15.45 3.38
CA ASN A 207 16.33 16.06 2.82
C ASN A 207 16.04 17.44 2.24
N ARG A 208 14.83 17.65 1.71
CA ARG A 208 14.37 18.90 1.10
C ARG A 208 12.94 19.15 1.51
N LEU A 209 12.60 20.40 1.79
CA LEU A 209 11.24 20.85 2.02
C LEU A 209 10.77 21.63 0.80
N ILE A 210 9.54 21.35 0.39
CA ILE A 210 8.85 22.08 -0.68
C ILE A 210 7.65 22.72 0.01
N GLY A 211 7.67 24.04 0.13
CA GLY A 211 6.53 24.78 0.68
C GLY A 211 5.74 25.43 -0.44
N SER A 212 4.42 25.51 -0.24
CA SER A 212 3.51 26.24 -1.10
C SER A 212 2.85 27.36 -0.33
N SER A 213 2.84 28.56 -0.90
CA SER A 213 2.09 29.70 -0.39
C SER A 213 1.07 30.17 -1.43
N ILE A 214 -0.09 30.63 -0.98
CA ILE A 214 -1.07 31.28 -1.85
C ILE A 214 -0.62 32.73 -2.04
N HIS A 215 -0.57 33.18 -3.28
CA HIS A 215 -0.31 34.56 -3.65
C HIS A 215 -1.53 35.13 -4.36
N CYS A 216 -2.13 36.15 -3.76
CA CYS A 216 -3.25 36.87 -4.34
C CYS A 216 -2.72 38.07 -5.11
N LYS A 217 -2.80 38.03 -6.44
CA LYS A 217 -2.42 39.19 -7.27
C LYS A 217 -3.49 40.26 -7.26
N ASN A 218 -4.77 39.86 -7.19
CA ASN A 218 -5.99 40.69 -7.13
C ASN A 218 -7.13 39.85 -6.53
N ALA A 219 -8.21 40.47 -6.04
CA ALA A 219 -9.35 39.81 -5.36
C ALA A 219 -9.99 38.59 -6.07
N CYS A 220 -9.73 38.39 -7.36
CA CYS A 220 -10.24 37.27 -8.16
C CYS A 220 -9.17 36.31 -8.72
N ASN A 221 -7.88 36.55 -8.47
CA ASN A 221 -6.78 35.73 -9.01
C ASN A 221 -5.85 35.25 -7.88
N TYR A 222 -6.04 33.98 -7.49
CA TYR A 222 -5.16 33.26 -6.58
C TYR A 222 -4.18 32.41 -7.41
N GLY A 223 -2.88 32.67 -7.26
CA GLY A 223 -1.81 31.80 -7.73
C GLY A 223 -1.16 31.06 -6.56
N SER A 224 -0.49 29.94 -6.82
CA SER A 224 0.40 29.31 -5.85
C SER A 224 1.86 29.65 -6.18
N ILE A 225 2.61 30.02 -5.15
CA ILE A 225 4.07 30.15 -5.20
C ILE A 225 4.65 28.94 -4.50
N ILE A 226 5.60 28.28 -5.16
CA ILE A 226 6.32 27.13 -4.62
C ILE A 226 7.75 27.59 -4.33
N PHE A 227 8.26 27.25 -3.16
CA PHE A 227 9.65 27.48 -2.78
C PHE A 227 10.24 26.18 -2.24
N THR A 228 11.55 26.03 -2.39
CA THR A 228 12.26 24.81 -1.99
C THR A 228 13.43 25.15 -1.10
N VAL A 229 13.56 24.44 0.01
CA VAL A 229 14.67 24.59 0.96
C VAL A 229 15.39 23.26 1.09
N ASP A 230 16.72 23.25 0.91
CA ASP A 230 17.53 22.07 1.20
C ASP A 230 17.90 22.05 2.68
N VAL A 231 17.32 21.10 3.43
CA VAL A 231 17.48 21.02 4.89
C VAL A 231 18.89 20.59 5.28
N ARG A 232 19.60 19.93 4.35
CA ARG A 232 20.96 19.43 4.60
C ARG A 232 21.96 20.54 4.81
N ASP A 233 21.74 21.69 4.19
CA ASP A 233 22.58 22.88 4.33
C ASP A 233 22.59 23.37 5.79
N TYR A 234 21.48 23.22 6.50
CA TYR A 234 21.32 23.65 7.89
C TYR A 234 21.72 22.59 8.92
N LEU A 235 21.51 21.31 8.60
CA LEU A 235 21.94 20.21 9.45
C LEU A 235 23.47 20.01 9.41
N GLY A 236 24.14 20.50 8.36
CA GLY A 236 25.59 20.42 8.20
C GLY A 236 26.38 21.19 9.26
N GLU A 237 25.80 22.23 9.87
CA GLU A 237 26.42 22.99 10.97
C GLU A 237 26.23 22.31 12.34
N ILE A 238 25.21 21.46 12.49
CA ILE A 238 24.86 20.81 13.77
C ILE A 238 25.39 19.36 13.84
N GLY A 239 25.75 18.74 12.71
CA GLY A 239 26.37 17.42 12.72
C GLY A 239 26.74 16.93 11.33
N LYS A 240 28.04 16.84 11.05
CA LYS A 240 28.58 16.23 9.83
C LYS A 240 27.95 14.86 9.60
N LYS A 241 27.23 14.70 8.49
CA LYS A 241 26.81 13.40 7.96
C LYS A 241 28.05 12.57 7.62
N GLN A 242 28.56 11.78 8.56
CA GLN A 242 29.39 10.63 8.22
C GLN A 242 28.49 9.48 7.79
N HIS A 243 29.07 8.60 6.97
CA HIS A 243 28.40 7.46 6.34
C HIS A 243 27.73 6.60 7.43
N TYR A 244 26.41 6.49 7.38
CA TYR A 244 25.60 5.77 8.37
C TYR A 244 25.76 4.26 8.18
N ASP A 245 26.32 3.57 9.18
CA ASP A 245 26.23 2.12 9.34
C ASP A 245 25.01 1.80 10.22
N PRO A 246 23.95 1.16 9.69
CA PRO A 246 22.73 0.86 10.45
C PRO A 246 22.93 -0.03 11.68
N ASP A 247 24.06 -0.74 11.77
CA ASP A 247 24.36 -1.71 12.83
C ASP A 247 25.17 -1.11 14.01
N ASP A 248 25.56 0.17 13.96
CA ASP A 248 26.32 0.83 15.03
C ASP A 248 25.39 1.55 16.05
N GLU A 249 25.06 0.86 17.14
CA GLU A 249 24.19 1.35 18.22
C GLU A 249 24.65 2.70 18.82
N ILE A 250 25.95 2.97 18.83
CA ILE A 250 26.54 4.19 19.43
C ILE A 250 26.31 5.40 18.51
N GLU A 251 26.30 5.20 17.19
CA GLU A 251 26.06 6.27 16.22
C GLU A 251 24.56 6.63 16.13
N VAL A 252 23.68 5.63 16.31
CA VAL A 252 22.24 5.81 16.43
C VAL A 252 21.90 6.68 17.65
N GLU A 253 22.45 6.36 18.83
CA GLU A 253 22.20 7.13 20.07
C GLU A 253 22.65 8.60 19.97
N LYS A 254 23.81 8.88 19.36
CA LYS A 254 24.32 10.26 19.19
C LYS A 254 23.43 11.10 18.29
N LYS A 255 23.00 10.56 17.14
CA LYS A 255 22.09 11.24 16.20
C LYS A 255 20.71 11.43 16.83
N GLN A 256 20.27 10.48 17.66
CA GLN A 256 19.02 10.57 18.41
C GLN A 256 19.07 11.69 19.44
N ARG A 257 20.21 11.86 20.14
CA ARG A 257 20.42 12.94 21.13
C ARG A 257 20.37 14.33 20.51
N SER A 258 21.12 14.56 19.42
CA SER A 258 21.10 15.87 18.72
C SER A 258 19.73 16.18 18.09
N LYS A 259 18.98 15.15 17.66
CA LYS A 259 17.60 15.31 17.13
C LYS A 259 16.55 15.50 18.24
N GLU A 260 16.71 14.89 19.40
CA GLU A 260 15.86 15.12 20.58
C GLU A 260 16.12 16.50 21.18
N GLU A 261 17.38 16.97 21.21
CA GLU A 261 17.73 18.34 21.57
C GLU A 261 17.10 19.35 20.59
N PHE A 262 17.13 19.04 19.29
CA PHE A 262 16.44 19.85 18.28
C PHE A 262 14.91 19.84 18.46
N SER A 263 14.29 18.69 18.69
CA SER A 263 12.84 18.61 18.96
C SER A 263 12.46 19.30 20.27
N LYS A 264 13.31 19.28 21.30
CA LYS A 264 13.10 19.99 22.56
C LYS A 264 13.26 21.50 22.41
N ALA A 265 14.23 21.96 21.63
CA ALA A 265 14.40 23.38 21.31
C ALA A 265 13.16 23.96 20.59
N VAL A 266 12.49 23.14 19.78
CA VAL A 266 11.21 23.49 19.14
C VAL A 266 10.02 23.45 20.10
N GLU A 267 10.01 22.55 21.11
CA GLU A 267 8.93 22.45 22.11
C GLU A 267 8.99 23.51 23.22
N ILE A 268 10.17 24.02 23.60
CA ILE A 268 10.36 24.95 24.73
C ILE A 268 9.69 26.33 24.51
N LYS A 269 9.19 26.64 23.32
CA LYS A 269 8.60 27.96 22.99
C LYS A 269 7.08 28.08 23.11
N ASN A 270 6.35 27.03 23.46
CA ASN A 270 4.88 27.06 23.45
C ASN A 270 4.21 27.40 24.79
N ASP A 271 4.94 27.58 25.90
CA ASP A 271 4.32 27.69 27.24
C ASP A 271 4.35 29.08 27.91
N GLU A 272 4.82 30.14 27.26
CA GLU A 272 4.59 31.51 27.74
C GLU A 272 4.04 32.37 26.61
N ILE A 273 2.76 32.72 26.69
CA ILE A 273 2.13 33.74 25.83
C ILE A 273 2.33 35.09 26.52
N PRO A 274 3.25 35.96 26.06
CA PRO A 274 3.32 37.32 26.58
C PRO A 274 2.17 38.11 25.97
N THR A 275 1.50 38.94 26.78
CA THR A 275 0.45 39.83 26.32
C THR A 275 0.97 40.86 25.29
N ASP A 276 0.10 41.25 24.35
CA ASP A 276 0.39 42.09 23.16
C ASP A 276 1.22 43.38 23.41
N GLN A 277 1.27 43.88 24.64
CA GLN A 277 2.06 45.07 25.00
C GLN A 277 3.52 44.78 25.34
N GLY A 278 3.84 43.57 25.82
CA GLY A 278 5.22 43.14 26.07
C GLY A 278 5.96 42.79 24.78
N ILE A 279 5.27 42.14 23.83
CA ILE A 279 5.84 41.77 22.53
C ILE A 279 6.27 43.00 21.73
N ASN A 280 5.48 44.06 21.70
CA ASN A 280 5.81 45.25 20.92
C ASN A 280 7.01 46.03 21.50
N ALA A 281 7.14 46.10 22.84
CA ALA A 281 8.27 46.79 23.48
C ALA A 281 9.58 45.97 23.41
N GLU A 282 9.51 44.64 23.50
CA GLU A 282 10.67 43.75 23.31
C GLU A 282 11.09 43.72 21.83
N VAL A 283 10.13 43.73 20.89
CA VAL A 283 10.40 43.80 19.45
C VAL A 283 10.99 45.16 19.06
N GLU A 284 10.51 46.28 19.61
CA GLU A 284 11.13 47.60 19.37
C GLU A 284 12.55 47.67 19.94
N ASN A 285 12.79 47.16 21.15
CA ASN A 285 14.15 47.08 21.73
C ASN A 285 15.07 46.13 20.95
N LEU A 286 14.56 45.00 20.44
CA LEU A 286 15.34 44.05 19.65
C LEU A 286 15.63 44.57 18.23
N MET A 287 14.72 45.37 17.66
CA MET A 287 14.91 46.09 16.39
C MET A 287 15.96 47.21 16.51
N GLU A 288 16.00 47.94 17.64
CA GLU A 288 17.04 48.94 17.93
C GLU A 288 18.41 48.31 18.25
N MET A 289 18.44 47.13 18.88
CA MET A 289 19.69 46.49 19.32
C MET A 289 20.41 45.69 18.22
N TYR A 290 19.68 45.14 17.23
CA TYR A 290 20.25 44.25 16.20
C TYR A 290 20.21 44.77 14.75
N GLY A 291 19.98 46.08 14.57
CA GLY A 291 20.37 46.76 13.34
C GLY A 291 19.64 46.29 12.09
N THR A 292 18.30 46.37 12.06
CA THR A 292 17.52 46.28 10.82
C THR A 292 17.42 47.63 10.09
N GLN A 293 18.52 48.37 9.98
CA GLN A 293 18.55 49.58 9.13
C GLN A 293 18.61 49.22 7.63
N ASN A 294 19.15 48.05 7.28
CA ASN A 294 19.41 47.71 5.87
C ASN A 294 18.23 47.14 5.08
N VAL A 295 17.09 46.78 5.68
CA VAL A 295 15.94 46.21 4.93
C VAL A 295 14.88 47.27 4.62
N LYS A 296 14.64 48.20 5.56
CA LYS A 296 13.70 49.30 5.35
C LYS A 296 14.28 50.35 4.37
N GLU A 297 15.57 50.67 4.48
CA GLU A 297 16.26 51.55 3.52
C GLU A 297 16.48 50.89 2.14
N PHE A 298 16.54 49.55 2.06
CA PHE A 298 16.72 48.82 0.79
C PHE A 298 15.42 48.70 -0.02
N LEU A 299 14.26 48.83 0.64
CA LEU A 299 12.94 48.72 0.02
C LEU A 299 12.24 50.07 -0.16
N ASP A 300 12.70 51.14 0.50
CA ASP A 300 12.09 52.47 0.34
C ASP A 300 12.51 53.12 -0.99
N GLY A 301 11.53 53.34 -1.87
CA GLY A 301 11.69 54.07 -3.13
C GLY A 301 12.01 53.23 -4.37
N MET A 302 12.00 51.90 -4.28
CA MET A 302 12.14 51.01 -5.44
C MET A 302 10.77 50.54 -5.95
N ASP A 303 10.56 50.58 -7.27
CA ASP A 303 9.39 50.00 -7.91
C ASP A 303 9.39 48.46 -7.71
N GLU A 304 8.22 47.87 -7.47
CA GLU A 304 8.06 46.46 -7.07
C GLU A 304 8.67 45.50 -8.09
N GLU A 305 8.67 45.86 -9.37
CA GLU A 305 9.24 45.06 -10.46
C GLU A 305 10.79 45.07 -10.45
N ASP A 306 11.41 46.17 -10.00
CA ASP A 306 12.87 46.33 -9.86
C ASP A 306 13.39 45.67 -8.57
N ALA A 307 12.62 45.72 -7.47
CA ALA A 307 12.91 44.96 -6.26
C ALA A 307 12.84 43.45 -6.53
N PHE A 308 11.87 43.02 -7.36
CA PHE A 308 11.70 41.63 -7.79
C PHE A 308 12.85 41.16 -8.70
N GLN A 309 13.29 41.96 -9.68
CA GLN A 309 14.46 41.62 -10.50
C GLN A 309 15.76 41.60 -9.71
N LYS A 310 15.96 42.49 -8.72
CA LYS A 310 17.17 42.47 -7.87
C LYS A 310 17.21 41.27 -6.92
N CYS A 311 16.09 40.86 -6.34
CA CYS A 311 16.02 39.62 -5.54
C CYS A 311 16.24 38.35 -6.37
N PHE A 312 15.95 38.37 -7.68
CA PHE A 312 16.16 37.23 -8.57
C PHE A 312 17.55 37.23 -9.26
N ASN A 313 18.15 38.40 -9.48
CA ASN A 313 19.43 38.55 -10.18
C ASN A 313 20.64 38.71 -9.24
N ASN A 314 20.44 39.03 -7.96
CA ASN A 314 21.55 38.97 -6.99
C ASN A 314 21.67 37.57 -6.40
N SER A 315 22.91 37.11 -6.37
CA SER A 315 23.44 35.88 -5.80
C SER A 315 23.18 35.66 -4.29
N ASP A 316 22.37 36.49 -3.64
CA ASP A 316 22.11 36.43 -2.20
C ASP A 316 20.78 35.72 -1.92
N VAL A 317 20.75 34.44 -2.31
CA VAL A 317 19.79 33.43 -1.86
C VAL A 317 19.85 33.22 -0.32
N GLN A 318 20.84 33.82 0.34
CA GLN A 318 21.12 33.76 1.77
C GLN A 318 19.99 34.34 2.63
N ASP A 319 19.40 35.49 2.25
CA ASP A 319 18.49 36.23 3.13
C ASP A 319 17.08 35.61 3.21
N LEU A 320 16.57 35.06 2.10
CA LEU A 320 15.32 34.29 2.09
C LEU A 320 15.48 32.93 2.78
N LYS A 321 16.67 32.34 2.67
CA LYS A 321 17.09 31.14 3.40
C LYS A 321 17.12 31.39 4.91
N GLU A 322 17.68 32.52 5.32
CA GLU A 322 17.75 32.94 6.72
C GLU A 322 16.37 33.29 7.30
N LEU A 323 15.51 33.95 6.52
CA LEU A 323 14.13 34.24 6.92
C LEU A 323 13.33 32.95 7.11
N PHE A 324 13.46 31.98 6.20
CA PHE A 324 12.81 30.69 6.32
C PHE A 324 13.37 29.85 7.48
N ALA A 325 14.69 29.88 7.68
CA ALA A 325 15.34 29.27 8.83
C ALA A 325 14.89 29.92 10.16
N ARG A 326 14.73 31.24 10.22
CA ARG A 326 14.23 31.95 11.42
C ARG A 326 12.74 31.68 11.68
N MET A 327 11.91 31.58 10.64
CA MET A 327 10.49 31.21 10.76
C MET A 327 10.28 29.73 11.13
N THR A 328 11.18 28.84 10.71
CA THR A 328 11.08 27.39 10.98
C THR A 328 11.84 26.98 12.25
N PHE A 329 12.90 27.72 12.64
CA PHE A 329 13.87 27.31 13.67
C PHE A 329 14.18 28.37 14.75
N GLY A 330 13.56 29.56 14.79
CA GLY A 330 13.84 30.50 15.90
C GLY A 330 13.45 29.86 17.25
N ASN A 331 14.29 29.73 18.29
CA ASN A 331 15.55 30.37 18.67
C ASN A 331 16.68 29.34 18.81
N PHE A 332 17.89 29.73 18.40
CA PHE A 332 19.12 29.52 19.16
C PHE A 332 19.89 30.84 19.20
#